data_AF-A0A484CUJ9-F1
#
_entry.id   AF-A0A484CUJ9-F1
#
_cell.length_a   1.000
_cell.length_b   1.000
_cell.length_c   1.000
_cell.angle_alpha   90.00
_cell.angle_beta   90.00
_cell.angle_gamma   90.00
#
_symmetry.space_group_name_H-M   'P 1'
#
loop_
_entity.id
_entity.type
_entity.pdbx_description
1 polymer ?
#
loop_
_entity_poly.entity_id
_entity_poly.type
_entity_poly.pdbx_seq_one_letter_code
_entity_poly.pdbx_strand_id
1 'polypeptide(L)'
;MTGKKFLRISQSLHLSISVGDAANDERRGTGAYDRLGKIKLLYGEMRDSCRRNYHPFQEISIDERMVASKARTGLKQYMKNKPVRLGYKLSDLADSRNGYKVFVDNFYTSPILFRDLLLKRIWACGTIRTNRIGFPMSKVNILVSKSPRGSIRWIRNGSLLFVQWRDTRDVFLCSTLHSAHAEDTVQKRVKGADGQWQLKDVSVPPVVKDYNRCMGGVDLSDALIGYYKVLHKTQRWYKTLFYHFMDIAIVNAFLLQKDLAIGKGEVPLHQKAFRETLAVELAEAGSSSTATPGPPPAPRGAHHRPVYISGHSTAGRLKCRQCHAKTPVKCSTCGIPVCFVT
;
A
#
# COMPACT_ATOMS: atom_id res chain seq x y z
N MET A 1 28.37 5.86 9.85
CA MET A 1 28.62 4.40 9.95
C MET A 1 29.42 3.92 8.73
N THR A 2 30.35 2.97 8.87
CA THR A 2 31.09 2.41 7.71
C THR A 2 30.23 1.41 6.94
N GLY A 3 30.47 1.27 5.63
CA GLY A 3 29.73 0.31 4.79
C GLY A 3 29.86 -1.15 5.26
N LYS A 4 31.05 -1.56 5.73
CA LYS A 4 31.28 -2.90 6.31
C LYS A 4 30.45 -3.13 7.56
N LYS A 5 30.37 -2.14 8.46
CA LYS A 5 29.54 -2.22 9.67
C LYS A 5 28.05 -2.33 9.31
N PHE A 6 27.59 -1.52 8.36
CA PHE A 6 26.20 -1.59 7.86
C PHE A 6 25.86 -2.97 7.31
N LEU A 7 26.72 -3.54 6.45
CA LEU A 7 26.48 -4.88 5.88
C LEU A 7 26.42 -5.96 6.95
N ARG A 8 27.33 -5.92 7.93
CA ARG A 8 27.34 -6.89 9.05
C ARG A 8 26.07 -6.81 9.89
N ILE A 9 25.61 -5.60 10.21
CA ILE A 9 24.34 -5.38 10.92
C ILE A 9 23.16 -5.87 10.07
N SER A 10 23.10 -5.44 8.80
CA SER A 10 22.03 -5.82 7.87
C SER A 10 21.93 -7.33 7.71
N GLN A 11 23.05 -8.05 7.62
CA GLN A 11 23.09 -9.52 7.52
C GLN A 11 22.66 -10.20 8.83
N SER A 12 23.01 -9.62 9.97
CA SER A 12 22.72 -10.16 11.31
C SER A 12 21.37 -9.72 11.88
N LEU A 13 20.56 -8.98 11.12
CA LEU A 13 19.23 -8.58 11.57
C LEU A 13 18.29 -9.79 11.72
N HIS A 14 17.75 -9.95 12.93
CA HIS A 14 16.74 -10.93 13.32
C HIS A 14 15.59 -10.21 14.03
N LEU A 15 14.36 -10.72 13.88
CA LEU A 15 13.12 -10.06 14.34
C LEU A 15 12.40 -10.86 15.43
N SER A 16 12.99 -11.98 15.83
CA SER A 16 12.44 -12.93 16.79
C SER A 16 13.58 -13.50 17.63
N ILE A 17 13.22 -14.06 18.78
CA ILE A 17 14.15 -14.63 19.75
C ILE A 17 14.54 -16.04 19.29
N SER A 18 15.83 -16.36 19.33
CA SER A 18 16.39 -17.63 18.86
C SER A 18 15.74 -18.87 19.49
N VAL A 19 15.43 -18.82 20.79
CA VAL A 19 14.77 -19.93 21.51
C VAL A 19 13.34 -20.17 21.00
N GLY A 20 12.58 -19.11 20.77
CA GLY A 20 11.22 -19.20 20.22
C GLY A 20 11.21 -19.67 18.77
N ASP A 21 12.22 -19.25 17.99
CA ASP A 21 12.42 -19.70 16.62
C ASP A 21 12.74 -21.21 16.56
N ALA A 22 13.63 -21.70 17.44
CA ALA A 22 13.99 -23.11 17.51
C ALA A 22 12.79 -23.99 17.86
N ALA A 23 12.05 -23.63 18.91
CA ALA A 23 10.84 -24.36 19.32
C ALA A 23 9.74 -24.35 18.24
N ASN A 24 9.64 -23.27 17.45
CA ASN A 24 8.72 -23.24 16.31
C ASN A 24 9.23 -24.09 15.14
N ASP A 25 10.53 -24.07 14.87
CA ASP A 25 11.14 -24.87 13.79
C ASP A 25 11.06 -26.38 14.06
N GLU A 26 11.07 -26.82 15.33
CA GLU A 26 10.79 -28.22 15.73
C GLU A 26 9.39 -28.69 15.31
N ARG A 27 8.41 -27.77 15.23
CA ARG A 27 7.03 -28.07 14.85
C ARG A 27 6.85 -28.11 13.33
N ARG A 28 7.89 -27.84 12.54
CA ARG A 28 7.79 -27.72 11.08
C ARG A 28 7.19 -29.00 10.46
N GLY A 29 6.21 -28.82 9.58
CA GLY A 29 5.46 -29.91 8.95
C GLY A 29 4.20 -30.31 9.69
N THR A 30 4.01 -29.86 10.93
CA THR A 30 2.76 -30.03 11.69
C THR A 30 1.83 -28.83 11.53
N GLY A 31 0.54 -28.99 11.86
CA GLY A 31 -0.42 -27.89 11.93
C GLY A 31 -0.08 -26.82 12.99
N ALA A 32 0.77 -27.17 13.97
CA ALA A 32 1.24 -26.26 15.01
C ALA A 32 2.42 -25.37 14.56
N TYR A 33 2.93 -25.55 13.34
CA TYR A 33 4.00 -24.71 12.78
C TYR A 33 3.48 -23.32 12.42
N ASP A 34 3.97 -22.29 13.12
CA ASP A 34 3.68 -20.91 12.75
C ASP A 34 4.64 -20.43 11.66
N ARG A 35 4.18 -20.43 10.41
CA ARG A 35 4.97 -19.96 9.26
C ARG A 35 5.36 -18.49 9.36
N LEU A 36 4.67 -17.70 10.17
CA LEU A 36 4.90 -16.26 10.39
C LEU A 36 5.64 -15.97 11.70
N GLY A 37 6.05 -17.00 12.46
CA GLY A 37 6.64 -16.84 13.80
C GLY A 37 7.76 -15.79 13.86
N LYS A 38 8.63 -15.73 12.84
CA LYS A 38 9.77 -14.79 12.79
C LYS A 38 9.41 -13.31 12.73
N ILE A 39 8.21 -12.97 12.27
CA ILE A 39 7.77 -11.57 12.16
C ILE A 39 6.68 -11.22 13.18
N LYS A 40 6.18 -12.21 13.92
CA LYS A 40 4.95 -12.09 14.70
C LYS A 40 5.02 -10.99 15.76
N LEU A 41 6.16 -10.87 16.44
CA LEU A 41 6.41 -9.83 17.43
C LEU A 41 6.33 -8.44 16.80
N LEU A 42 7.14 -8.19 15.78
CA LEU A 42 7.15 -6.92 15.05
C LEU A 42 5.78 -6.58 14.45
N TYR A 43 5.10 -7.58 13.86
CA TYR A 43 3.76 -7.39 13.31
C TYR A 43 2.75 -6.98 14.39
N GLY A 44 2.81 -7.61 15.57
CA GLY A 44 1.99 -7.25 16.72
C GLY A 44 2.26 -5.82 17.18
N GLU A 45 3.53 -5.46 17.40
CA GLU A 45 3.93 -4.11 17.79
C GLU A 45 3.48 -3.05 16.80
N MET A 46 3.65 -3.31 15.50
CA MET A 46 3.26 -2.38 14.45
C MET A 46 1.75 -2.20 14.40
N ARG A 47 0.98 -3.28 14.48
CA ARG A 47 -0.48 -3.23 14.55
C ARG A 47 -0.93 -2.44 15.77
N ASP A 48 -0.34 -2.71 16.92
CA ASP A 48 -0.73 -2.08 18.18
C ASP A 48 -0.29 -0.59 18.22
N SER A 49 0.82 -0.25 17.58
CA SER A 49 1.24 1.15 17.37
C SER A 49 0.27 1.89 16.46
N CYS A 50 -0.15 1.30 15.33
CA CYS A 50 -1.14 1.92 14.45
C CYS A 50 -2.46 2.18 15.18
N ARG A 51 -2.94 1.21 15.98
CA ARG A 51 -4.18 1.33 16.77
C ARG A 51 -4.11 2.39 17.87
N ARG A 52 -2.93 2.61 18.47
CA ARG A 52 -2.75 3.58 19.56
C ARG A 52 -2.58 5.01 19.05
N ASN A 53 -1.88 5.18 17.93
CA ASN A 53 -1.51 6.51 17.43
C ASN A 53 -2.53 7.10 16.46
N TYR A 54 -3.47 6.30 15.98
CA TYR A 54 -4.47 6.77 15.03
C TYR A 54 -5.81 6.12 15.30
N HIS A 55 -6.84 6.94 15.45
CA HIS A 55 -8.21 6.48 15.46
C HIS A 55 -8.75 6.60 14.04
N PRO A 56 -9.07 5.48 13.37
CA PRO A 56 -9.60 5.55 12.04
C PRO A 56 -10.95 6.25 12.07
N PHE A 57 -11.24 6.86 10.94
CA PHE A 57 -12.40 7.62 10.67
C PHE A 57 -13.48 6.67 10.02
N GLN A 58 -14.21 6.95 8.92
CA GLN A 58 -15.52 6.31 8.52
C GLN A 58 -15.38 5.37 7.41
N GLU A 59 -15.11 5.96 6.27
CA GLU A 59 -14.97 5.17 5.09
C GLU A 59 -13.67 4.42 5.35
N ILE A 60 -13.69 3.10 5.28
CA ILE A 60 -12.49 2.29 5.47
C ILE A 60 -12.42 1.39 4.25
N SER A 61 -11.30 1.39 3.56
CA SER A 61 -11.07 0.48 2.45
C SER A 61 -10.30 -0.75 2.95
N ILE A 62 -10.76 -1.93 2.53
CA ILE A 62 -9.99 -3.17 2.68
C ILE A 62 -9.67 -3.66 1.29
N ASP A 63 -8.36 -3.74 1.01
CA ASP A 63 -7.85 -4.30 -0.22
C ASP A 63 -6.48 -4.97 0.02
N GLU A 64 -5.89 -5.45 -1.05
CA GLU A 64 -4.78 -6.38 -1.03
C GLU A 64 -3.53 -5.73 -1.60
N ARG A 65 -2.50 -5.70 -0.78
CA ARG A 65 -1.18 -5.24 -1.18
C ARG A 65 -0.28 -6.41 -1.55
N MET A 66 0.58 -6.18 -2.55
CA MET A 66 1.61 -7.14 -2.95
C MET A 66 3.02 -6.65 -2.61
N VAL A 67 3.72 -7.42 -1.79
CA VAL A 67 5.13 -7.16 -1.44
C VAL A 67 6.04 -8.08 -2.26
N ALA A 68 6.78 -7.49 -3.21
CA ALA A 68 7.73 -8.24 -4.04
C ALA A 68 8.82 -8.90 -3.19
N SER A 69 9.07 -10.18 -3.40
CA SER A 69 10.16 -10.89 -2.72
C SER A 69 10.88 -11.89 -3.63
N LYS A 70 12.20 -11.91 -3.52
CA LYS A 70 13.05 -12.91 -4.18
C LYS A 70 13.29 -14.17 -3.33
N ALA A 71 12.98 -14.12 -2.04
CA ALA A 71 13.18 -15.24 -1.10
C ALA A 71 12.49 -16.53 -1.58
N ARG A 72 13.09 -17.71 -1.42
CA ARG A 72 12.42 -18.96 -1.82
C ARG A 72 11.53 -19.46 -0.67
N THR A 73 10.25 -19.13 -0.71
CA THR A 73 9.27 -19.52 0.32
C THR A 73 7.93 -19.91 -0.29
N GLY A 74 7.21 -20.83 0.37
CA GLY A 74 5.83 -21.19 0.01
C GLY A 74 4.77 -20.18 0.44
N LEU A 75 5.18 -19.05 1.03
CA LEU A 75 4.27 -17.97 1.47
C LEU A 75 3.94 -16.98 0.35
N LYS A 76 4.55 -17.12 -0.82
CA LYS A 76 4.26 -16.24 -1.95
C LYS A 76 2.97 -16.64 -2.62
N GLN A 77 2.23 -15.63 -3.05
CA GLN A 77 1.04 -15.77 -3.85
C GLN A 77 1.25 -15.11 -5.22
N TYR A 78 0.65 -15.70 -6.25
CA TYR A 78 0.59 -15.11 -7.58
C TYR A 78 -0.74 -14.36 -7.76
N MET A 79 -0.68 -13.11 -8.23
CA MET A 79 -1.86 -12.30 -8.59
C MET A 79 -1.65 -11.65 -9.95
N LYS A 80 -2.42 -12.08 -10.95
CA LYS A 80 -2.25 -11.71 -12.38
C LYS A 80 -2.30 -10.20 -12.64
N ASN A 81 -3.13 -9.47 -11.89
CA ASN A 81 -3.51 -8.07 -12.17
C ASN A 81 -2.81 -7.03 -11.30
N LYS A 82 -1.85 -7.40 -10.44
CA LYS A 82 -1.04 -6.42 -9.70
C LYS A 82 0.29 -6.15 -10.41
N PRO A 83 0.88 -4.94 -10.29
CA PRO A 83 2.19 -4.63 -10.87
C PRO A 83 3.28 -5.60 -10.43
N VAL A 84 3.24 -5.99 -9.15
CA VAL A 84 4.00 -7.11 -8.60
C VAL A 84 3.12 -8.35 -8.61
N ARG A 85 3.34 -9.24 -9.59
CA ARG A 85 2.51 -10.44 -9.76
C ARG A 85 2.84 -11.59 -8.83
N LEU A 86 4.07 -11.67 -8.29
CA LEU A 86 4.50 -12.74 -7.39
C LEU A 86 5.17 -12.14 -6.14
N GLY A 87 4.59 -12.38 -4.98
CA GLY A 87 5.04 -11.77 -3.72
C GLY A 87 4.20 -12.19 -2.53
N TYR A 88 4.38 -11.52 -1.39
CA TYR A 88 3.50 -11.72 -0.22
C TYR A 88 2.23 -10.89 -0.42
N LYS A 89 1.07 -11.54 -0.27
CA LYS A 89 -0.24 -10.87 -0.24
C LYS A 89 -0.50 -10.42 1.20
N LEU A 90 -0.74 -9.13 1.39
CA LEU A 90 -1.17 -8.55 2.66
C LEU A 90 -2.59 -8.00 2.47
N SER A 91 -3.47 -8.26 3.42
CA SER A 91 -4.80 -7.62 3.48
C SER A 91 -4.66 -6.39 4.36
N ASP A 92 -4.74 -5.21 3.74
CA ASP A 92 -4.52 -3.95 4.42
C ASP A 92 -5.85 -3.24 4.62
N LEU A 93 -6.02 -2.65 5.80
CA LEU A 93 -7.15 -1.79 6.15
C LEU A 93 -6.63 -0.35 6.15
N ALA A 94 -7.19 0.49 5.28
CA ALA A 94 -6.83 1.90 5.16
C ALA A 94 -8.04 2.77 5.45
N ASP A 95 -7.82 3.83 6.22
CA ASP A 95 -8.86 4.77 6.58
C ASP A 95 -9.10 5.83 5.48
N SER A 96 -10.36 6.19 5.34
CA SER A 96 -10.95 7.15 4.42
C SER A 96 -12.07 7.97 5.11
N ARG A 97 -11.85 8.54 6.31
CA ARG A 97 -12.63 9.71 6.87
C ARG A 97 -14.11 9.44 7.32
N ASN A 98 -14.32 9.64 8.66
CA ASN A 98 -15.25 9.58 9.90
C ASN A 98 -16.46 8.64 10.38
N GLY A 99 -16.34 7.45 11.09
CA GLY A 99 -17.41 6.43 11.49
C GLY A 99 -17.73 5.11 10.65
N TYR A 100 -17.47 3.86 11.10
CA TYR A 100 -17.38 2.61 10.28
C TYR A 100 -18.35 2.35 9.06
N LYS A 101 -17.97 2.80 7.86
CA LYS A 101 -18.44 2.34 6.55
C LYS A 101 -17.30 1.60 5.85
N VAL A 102 -17.40 0.30 5.67
CA VAL A 102 -16.33 -0.49 5.02
C VAL A 102 -16.61 -0.67 3.53
N PHE A 103 -15.63 -0.29 2.72
CA PHE A 103 -15.61 -0.47 1.27
C PHE A 103 -14.65 -1.60 0.91
N VAL A 104 -15.12 -2.61 0.18
CA VAL A 104 -14.32 -3.78 -0.16
C VAL A 104 -14.51 -4.27 -1.58
N ASP A 105 -13.50 -4.92 -2.15
CA ASP A 105 -13.63 -5.58 -3.45
C ASP A 105 -14.41 -6.90 -3.34
N ASN A 106 -14.81 -7.44 -4.50
CA ASN A 106 -15.57 -8.67 -4.70
C ASN A 106 -15.00 -9.92 -4.03
N PHE A 107 -13.72 -9.93 -3.64
CA PHE A 107 -13.13 -11.01 -2.86
C PHE A 107 -13.74 -11.09 -1.46
N TYR A 108 -13.93 -9.94 -0.81
CA TYR A 108 -14.45 -9.82 0.56
C TYR A 108 -15.97 -9.63 0.62
N THR A 109 -16.60 -9.20 -0.48
CA THR A 109 -18.06 -9.00 -0.51
C THR A 109 -18.84 -10.31 -0.44
N SER A 110 -19.65 -10.48 0.61
CA SER A 110 -20.70 -11.50 0.67
C SER A 110 -21.96 -10.97 1.38
N PRO A 111 -23.16 -11.39 0.94
CA PRO A 111 -24.42 -10.99 1.56
C PRO A 111 -24.50 -11.33 3.05
N ILE A 112 -23.96 -12.49 3.45
CA ILE A 112 -23.94 -12.96 4.85
C ILE A 112 -23.06 -12.02 5.69
N LEU A 113 -21.81 -11.81 5.26
CA LEU A 113 -20.89 -10.90 5.95
C LEU A 113 -21.48 -9.50 6.11
N PHE A 114 -22.12 -8.97 5.06
CA PHE A 114 -22.67 -7.61 5.10
C PHE A 114 -23.83 -7.48 6.08
N ARG A 115 -24.66 -8.53 6.23
CA ARG A 115 -25.69 -8.57 7.29
C ARG A 115 -25.05 -8.63 8.67
N ASP A 116 -24.02 -9.45 8.86
CA ASP A 116 -23.32 -9.57 10.14
C ASP A 116 -22.61 -8.27 10.55
N LEU A 117 -21.98 -7.59 9.58
CA LEU A 117 -21.39 -6.27 9.79
C LEU A 117 -22.45 -5.25 10.19
N LEU A 118 -23.61 -5.29 9.55
CA LEU A 118 -24.70 -4.39 9.89
C LEU A 118 -25.24 -4.62 11.32
N LEU A 119 -25.33 -5.87 11.77
CA LEU A 119 -25.66 -6.19 13.17
C LEU A 119 -24.64 -5.61 14.16
N LYS A 120 -23.38 -5.52 13.75
CA LYS A 120 -22.30 -4.88 14.50
C LYS A 120 -22.24 -3.35 14.31
N ARG A 121 -23.28 -2.74 13.70
CA ARG A 121 -23.35 -1.31 13.37
C ARG A 121 -22.23 -0.83 12.45
N ILE A 122 -21.73 -1.73 11.59
CA ILE A 122 -20.76 -1.42 10.54
C ILE A 122 -21.49 -1.48 9.20
N TRP A 123 -21.56 -0.36 8.50
CA TRP A 123 -22.11 -0.35 7.15
C TRP A 123 -21.06 -0.87 6.16
N ALA A 124 -21.49 -1.56 5.11
CA ALA A 124 -20.60 -2.10 4.10
C ALA A 124 -21.06 -1.79 2.68
N CYS A 125 -20.09 -1.68 1.77
CA CYS A 125 -20.29 -1.48 0.35
C CYS A 125 -19.19 -2.21 -0.41
N GLY A 126 -19.53 -2.90 -1.50
CA GLY A 126 -18.52 -3.57 -2.30
C GLY A 126 -19.03 -4.05 -3.63
N THR A 127 -18.11 -4.29 -4.57
CA THR A 127 -18.45 -5.01 -5.79
C THR A 127 -18.78 -6.46 -5.43
N ILE A 128 -19.71 -7.11 -6.14
CA ILE A 128 -20.11 -8.50 -5.85
C ILE A 128 -20.09 -9.34 -7.12
N ARG A 129 -19.66 -10.60 -7.02
CA ARG A 129 -19.80 -11.55 -8.13
C ARG A 129 -21.22 -12.11 -8.14
N THR A 130 -21.83 -12.21 -9.31
CA THR A 130 -23.20 -12.71 -9.47
C THR A 130 -23.36 -14.18 -9.06
N ASN A 131 -22.28 -14.96 -9.04
CA ASN A 131 -22.26 -16.34 -8.58
C ASN A 131 -22.02 -16.50 -7.07
N ARG A 132 -22.02 -15.42 -6.28
CA ARG A 132 -21.91 -15.50 -4.81
C ARG A 132 -23.21 -16.04 -4.21
N ILE A 133 -23.08 -16.90 -3.21
CA ILE A 133 -24.21 -17.40 -2.41
C ILE A 133 -24.94 -16.20 -1.79
N GLY A 134 -26.27 -16.18 -1.95
CA GLY A 134 -27.14 -15.10 -1.47
C GLY A 134 -27.31 -13.91 -2.43
N PHE A 135 -26.63 -13.90 -3.59
CA PHE A 135 -26.94 -12.93 -4.65
C PHE A 135 -28.29 -13.29 -5.29
N PRO A 136 -29.21 -12.32 -5.49
CA PRO A 136 -30.52 -12.60 -6.09
C PRO A 136 -30.37 -12.92 -7.59
N MET A 137 -30.44 -14.21 -7.94
CA MET A 137 -30.27 -14.70 -9.33
C MET A 137 -31.51 -14.54 -10.23
N SER A 138 -32.42 -13.62 -9.92
CA SER A 138 -33.64 -13.45 -10.72
C SER A 138 -33.34 -12.80 -12.07
N LYS A 139 -33.75 -13.45 -13.17
CA LYS A 139 -33.68 -12.88 -14.54
C LYS A 139 -34.67 -11.73 -14.77
N VAL A 140 -35.63 -11.53 -13.87
CA VAL A 140 -36.73 -10.55 -14.02
C VAL A 140 -36.24 -9.11 -13.86
N ASN A 141 -35.15 -8.89 -13.12
CA ASN A 141 -34.65 -7.55 -12.81
C ASN A 141 -33.16 -7.39 -13.13
N ILE A 142 -32.77 -7.80 -14.34
CA ILE A 142 -31.42 -7.67 -14.91
C ILE A 142 -31.47 -6.69 -16.08
N LEU A 143 -30.42 -5.91 -16.27
CA LEU A 143 -30.24 -5.10 -17.48
C LEU A 143 -30.18 -5.99 -18.73
N VAL A 144 -30.87 -5.54 -19.78
CA VAL A 144 -30.84 -6.20 -21.09
C VAL A 144 -29.45 -6.02 -21.71
N SER A 145 -28.97 -7.01 -22.46
CA SER A 145 -27.60 -7.03 -23.03
C SER A 145 -27.22 -5.79 -23.87
N LYS A 146 -28.20 -5.04 -24.38
CA LYS A 146 -28.02 -3.83 -25.20
C LYS A 146 -28.42 -2.54 -24.49
N SER A 147 -28.68 -2.59 -23.18
CA SER A 147 -29.02 -1.38 -22.41
C SER A 147 -27.91 -0.33 -22.51
N PRO A 148 -28.25 0.96 -22.67
CA PRO A 148 -27.27 2.03 -22.86
C PRO A 148 -26.38 2.19 -21.62
N ARG A 149 -25.19 2.75 -21.84
CA ARG A 149 -24.28 3.14 -20.74
C ARG A 149 -25.00 4.11 -19.80
N GLY A 150 -24.87 3.88 -18.49
CA GLY A 150 -25.60 4.59 -17.45
C GLY A 150 -26.89 3.92 -17.00
N SER A 151 -27.31 2.81 -17.65
CA SER A 151 -28.50 2.08 -17.20
C SER A 151 -28.30 1.47 -15.82
N ILE A 152 -29.33 1.54 -14.98
CA ILE A 152 -29.32 1.08 -13.59
C ILE A 152 -30.47 0.10 -13.38
N ARG A 153 -30.20 -1.01 -12.69
CA ARG A 153 -31.21 -1.86 -12.05
C ARG A 153 -30.79 -2.15 -10.63
N TRP A 154 -31.76 -2.35 -9.75
CA TRP A 154 -31.47 -2.66 -8.36
C TRP A 154 -32.52 -3.60 -7.79
N ILE A 155 -32.10 -4.42 -6.83
CA ILE A 155 -32.95 -5.32 -6.06
C ILE A 155 -32.64 -5.08 -4.59
N ARG A 156 -33.68 -4.91 -3.77
CA ARG A 156 -33.53 -4.83 -2.33
C ARG A 156 -34.00 -6.13 -1.69
N ASN A 157 -33.16 -6.73 -0.84
CA ASN A 157 -33.48 -7.92 -0.07
C ASN A 157 -33.21 -7.62 1.41
N GLY A 158 -34.27 -7.20 2.12
CA GLY A 158 -34.17 -6.70 3.49
C GLY A 158 -33.23 -5.50 3.59
N SER A 159 -32.20 -5.62 4.40
CA SER A 159 -31.20 -4.57 4.62
C SER A 159 -30.15 -4.44 3.50
N LEU A 160 -30.10 -5.39 2.55
CA LEU A 160 -29.13 -5.37 1.46
C LEU A 160 -29.73 -4.75 0.19
N LEU A 161 -28.98 -3.83 -0.40
CA LEU A 161 -29.20 -3.31 -1.74
C LEU A 161 -28.21 -3.96 -2.70
N PHE A 162 -28.72 -4.54 -3.78
CA PHE A 162 -27.94 -5.00 -4.91
C PHE A 162 -28.17 -4.06 -6.08
N VAL A 163 -27.10 -3.56 -6.69
CA VAL A 163 -27.16 -2.65 -7.84
C VAL A 163 -26.40 -3.26 -9.01
N GLN A 164 -27.02 -3.24 -10.18
CA GLN A 164 -26.40 -3.48 -11.46
C GLN A 164 -26.34 -2.15 -12.22
N TRP A 165 -25.14 -1.75 -12.60
CA TRP A 165 -24.91 -0.53 -13.37
C TRP A 165 -24.11 -0.84 -14.63
N ARG A 166 -24.58 -0.35 -15.78
CA ARG A 166 -23.92 -0.51 -17.09
C ARG A 166 -22.93 0.62 -17.31
N ASP A 167 -21.64 0.32 -17.23
CA ASP A 167 -20.58 1.20 -17.75
C ASP A 167 -20.11 0.70 -19.13
N THR A 168 -18.80 0.55 -19.37
CA THR A 168 -18.29 -0.26 -20.50
C THR A 168 -18.64 -1.74 -20.34
N ARG A 169 -18.75 -2.21 -19.09
CA ARG A 169 -19.20 -3.54 -18.71
C ARG A 169 -20.16 -3.43 -17.54
N ASP A 170 -20.89 -4.49 -17.26
CA ASP A 170 -21.77 -4.54 -16.08
C ASP A 170 -20.95 -4.57 -14.80
N VAL A 171 -21.28 -3.67 -13.88
CA VAL A 171 -20.74 -3.62 -12.54
C VAL A 171 -21.86 -3.97 -11.58
N PHE A 172 -21.60 -4.95 -10.73
CA PHE A 172 -22.53 -5.39 -9.69
C PHE A 172 -21.98 -4.96 -8.33
N LEU A 173 -22.82 -4.31 -7.53
CA LEU A 173 -22.48 -3.88 -6.17
C LEU A 173 -23.51 -4.42 -5.18
N CYS A 174 -23.03 -4.67 -3.96
CA CYS A 174 -23.85 -4.94 -2.78
C CYS A 174 -23.57 -3.84 -1.75
N SER A 175 -24.59 -3.35 -1.06
CA SER A 175 -24.42 -2.37 0.01
C SER A 175 -25.50 -2.46 1.08
N THR A 176 -25.14 -2.10 2.31
CA THR A 176 -26.08 -1.88 3.43
C THR A 176 -26.29 -0.40 3.74
N LEU A 177 -25.63 0.52 3.02
CA LEU A 177 -25.61 1.95 3.34
C LEU A 177 -26.56 2.78 2.46
N HIS A 178 -26.71 2.41 1.19
CA HIS A 178 -27.36 3.26 0.20
C HIS A 178 -28.87 3.02 0.09
N SER A 179 -29.61 4.07 -0.24
CA SER A 179 -30.97 3.96 -0.76
C SER A 179 -30.94 3.72 -2.28
N ALA A 180 -32.05 3.21 -2.82
CA ALA A 180 -32.11 2.77 -4.22
C ALA A 180 -32.33 3.90 -5.25
N HIS A 181 -32.70 5.10 -4.80
CA HIS A 181 -33.37 6.11 -5.64
C HIS A 181 -32.63 7.44 -5.80
N ALA A 182 -31.37 7.56 -5.37
CA ALA A 182 -30.65 8.81 -5.60
C ALA A 182 -30.03 8.81 -7.00
N GLU A 183 -30.27 9.88 -7.75
CA GLU A 183 -29.73 10.10 -9.09
C GLU A 183 -28.55 11.08 -8.99
N ASP A 184 -27.41 10.64 -9.50
CA ASP A 184 -26.20 11.44 -9.63
C ASP A 184 -25.71 11.29 -11.08
N THR A 185 -25.01 12.29 -11.61
CA THR A 185 -24.40 12.23 -12.95
C THR A 185 -22.89 12.45 -12.87
N VAL A 186 -22.15 11.81 -13.78
CA VAL A 186 -20.71 11.97 -13.93
C VAL A 186 -20.36 12.15 -15.40
N GLN A 187 -19.50 13.12 -15.71
CA GLN A 187 -18.95 13.31 -17.04
C GLN A 187 -18.00 12.17 -17.41
N LYS A 188 -18.32 11.47 -18.50
CA LYS A 188 -17.48 10.41 -19.06
C LYS A 188 -17.11 10.75 -20.49
N ARG A 189 -15.86 10.49 -20.85
CA ARG A 189 -15.44 10.46 -22.25
C ARG A 189 -16.03 9.23 -22.92
N VAL A 190 -16.82 9.46 -23.97
CA VAL A 190 -17.43 8.44 -24.81
C VAL A 190 -16.94 8.67 -26.23
N LYS A 191 -16.61 7.58 -26.93
CA LYS A 191 -16.24 7.65 -28.34
C LYS A 191 -17.52 7.69 -29.17
N GLY A 192 -17.72 8.77 -29.92
CA GLY A 192 -18.83 8.93 -30.84
C GLY A 192 -18.74 7.96 -32.02
N ALA A 193 -19.82 7.85 -32.80
CA ALA A 193 -19.86 7.03 -34.00
C ALA A 193 -18.86 7.50 -35.08
N ASP A 194 -18.52 8.78 -35.04
CA ASP A 194 -17.47 9.47 -35.81
C ASP A 194 -16.04 9.14 -35.35
N GLY A 195 -15.89 8.36 -34.27
CA GLY A 195 -14.61 8.02 -33.67
C GLY A 195 -14.00 9.14 -32.80
N GLN A 196 -14.68 10.29 -32.65
CA GLN A 196 -14.20 11.39 -31.81
C GLN A 196 -14.57 11.17 -30.34
N TRP A 197 -13.75 11.72 -29.43
CA TRP A 197 -14.04 11.67 -28.00
C TRP A 197 -14.94 12.84 -27.61
N GLN A 198 -16.13 12.53 -27.12
CA GLN A 198 -17.09 13.51 -26.63
C GLN A 198 -17.30 13.32 -25.13
N LEU A 199 -17.53 14.42 -24.41
CA LEU A 199 -17.94 14.37 -23.00
C LEU A 199 -19.45 14.18 -22.95
N LYS A 200 -19.91 13.14 -22.24
CA LYS A 200 -21.32 12.86 -22.04
C LYS A 200 -21.60 12.67 -20.55
N ASP A 201 -22.68 13.25 -20.08
CA ASP A 201 -23.20 12.99 -18.74
C ASP A 201 -23.84 11.61 -18.69
N VAL A 202 -23.33 10.78 -17.79
CA VAL A 202 -23.80 9.42 -17.56
C VAL A 202 -24.38 9.36 -16.15
N SER A 203 -25.59 8.85 -16.02
CA SER A 203 -26.19 8.58 -14.70
C SER A 203 -25.36 7.52 -13.96
N VAL A 204 -25.02 7.83 -12.72
CA VAL A 204 -24.21 6.98 -11.82
C VAL A 204 -24.97 6.85 -10.51
N PRO A 205 -25.27 5.62 -10.06
CA PRO A 205 -25.90 5.46 -8.76
C PRO A 205 -24.93 5.85 -7.63
N PRO A 206 -25.41 6.45 -6.53
CA PRO A 206 -24.60 6.89 -5.40
C PRO A 206 -23.67 5.81 -4.86
N VAL A 207 -24.12 4.55 -4.85
CA VAL A 207 -23.29 3.40 -4.44
C VAL A 207 -22.01 3.26 -5.24
N VAL A 208 -22.06 3.55 -6.54
CA VAL A 208 -20.88 3.51 -7.41
C VAL A 208 -19.98 4.71 -7.15
N LYS A 209 -20.57 5.89 -6.94
CA LYS A 209 -19.84 7.13 -6.65
C LYS A 209 -19.07 7.04 -5.34
N ASP A 210 -19.73 6.61 -4.27
CA ASP A 210 -19.13 6.42 -2.95
C ASP A 210 -18.11 5.28 -2.96
N TYR A 211 -18.40 4.16 -3.63
CA TYR A 211 -17.43 3.07 -3.79
C TYR A 211 -16.13 3.53 -4.46
N ASN A 212 -16.23 4.26 -5.58
CA ASN A 212 -15.06 4.77 -6.29
C ASN A 212 -14.29 5.83 -5.49
N ARG A 213 -14.99 6.63 -4.67
CA ARG A 213 -14.35 7.60 -3.76
C ARG A 213 -13.50 6.89 -2.70
N CYS A 214 -14.00 5.80 -2.13
CA CYS A 214 -13.43 5.22 -0.91
C CYS A 214 -12.42 4.09 -1.16
N MET A 215 -12.61 3.27 -2.22
CA MET A 215 -11.76 2.10 -2.46
C MET A 215 -10.30 2.40 -2.80
N GLY A 216 -9.99 3.64 -3.19
CA GLY A 216 -8.63 4.05 -3.56
C GLY A 216 -7.66 4.20 -2.38
N GLY A 217 -8.09 4.01 -1.13
CA GLY A 217 -7.26 4.23 0.06
C GLY A 217 -6.01 3.34 0.11
N VAL A 218 -6.16 2.03 -0.12
CA VAL A 218 -5.03 1.09 -0.16
C VAL A 218 -4.10 1.40 -1.34
N ASP A 219 -4.66 1.64 -2.53
CA ASP A 219 -3.86 1.98 -3.72
C ASP A 219 -3.08 3.30 -3.54
N LEU A 220 -3.66 4.29 -2.85
CA LEU A 220 -2.97 5.53 -2.50
C LEU A 220 -1.83 5.26 -1.51
N SER A 221 -2.05 4.41 -0.51
CA SER A 221 -0.99 3.98 0.41
C SER A 221 0.14 3.26 -0.34
N ASP A 222 -0.19 2.38 -1.29
CA ASP A 222 0.77 1.71 -2.18
C ASP A 222 1.58 2.72 -2.99
N ALA A 223 0.93 3.74 -3.53
CA ALA A 223 1.57 4.80 -4.29
C ALA A 223 2.54 5.62 -3.42
N LEU A 224 2.10 6.04 -2.22
CA LEU A 224 2.93 6.78 -1.26
C LEU A 224 4.16 5.99 -0.82
N ILE A 225 4.04 4.67 -0.64
CA ILE A 225 5.19 3.79 -0.37
C ILE A 225 6.05 3.67 -1.62
N GLY A 226 5.43 3.51 -2.79
CA GLY A 226 6.10 3.32 -4.08
C GLY A 226 7.03 4.46 -4.47
N TYR A 227 6.67 5.72 -4.19
CA TYR A 227 7.48 6.89 -4.55
C TYR A 227 8.88 6.90 -3.94
N TYR A 228 9.03 6.40 -2.71
CA TYR A 228 10.28 6.46 -1.94
C TYR A 228 10.63 5.12 -1.30
N LYS A 229 10.34 4.02 -2.01
CA LYS A 229 10.51 2.67 -1.48
C LYS A 229 11.96 2.39 -1.09
N VAL A 230 12.18 1.92 0.13
CA VAL A 230 13.50 1.46 0.58
C VAL A 230 13.80 0.08 -0.01
N LEU A 231 14.41 0.07 -1.20
CA LEU A 231 14.68 -1.16 -1.95
C LEU A 231 15.90 -1.93 -1.40
N HIS A 232 15.65 -2.95 -0.59
CA HIS A 232 16.67 -3.94 -0.21
C HIS A 232 16.41 -5.30 -0.86
N LYS A 233 17.33 -5.75 -1.71
CA LYS A 233 17.32 -7.12 -2.24
C LYS A 233 17.78 -8.08 -1.13
N THR A 234 16.89 -8.96 -0.69
CA THR A 234 17.19 -9.98 0.31
C THR A 234 16.59 -11.33 -0.08
N GLN A 235 17.30 -12.40 0.25
CA GLN A 235 16.84 -13.78 0.13
C GLN A 235 16.14 -14.29 1.40
N ARG A 236 16.26 -13.54 2.51
CA ARG A 236 15.57 -13.87 3.76
C ARG A 236 14.18 -13.23 3.76
N TRP A 237 13.14 -14.06 3.76
CA TRP A 237 11.75 -13.62 3.58
C TRP A 237 11.28 -12.58 4.60
N TYR A 238 11.61 -12.80 5.88
CA TYR A 238 11.20 -11.94 6.98
C TYR A 238 11.80 -10.53 6.88
N LYS A 239 12.99 -10.40 6.29
CA LYS A 239 13.61 -9.09 6.02
C LYS A 239 12.86 -8.30 4.96
N THR A 240 12.27 -8.97 3.96
CA THR A 240 11.42 -8.28 2.98
C THR A 240 10.23 -7.60 3.66
N LEU A 241 9.58 -8.31 4.59
CA LEU A 241 8.45 -7.76 5.34
C LEU A 241 8.88 -6.68 6.33
N PHE A 242 10.03 -6.83 6.98
CA PHE A 242 10.61 -5.78 7.83
C PHE A 242 10.78 -4.43 7.11
N TYR A 243 11.44 -4.43 5.95
CA TYR A 243 11.63 -3.18 5.19
C TYR A 243 10.30 -2.60 4.71
N HIS A 244 9.35 -3.47 4.37
CA HIS A 244 8.02 -3.02 4.00
C HIS A 244 7.24 -2.41 5.17
N PHE A 245 7.35 -2.99 6.36
CA PHE A 245 6.79 -2.46 7.59
C PHE A 245 7.40 -1.11 7.97
N MET A 246 8.70 -0.93 7.76
CA MET A 246 9.34 0.38 7.87
C MET A 246 8.77 1.40 6.88
N ASP A 247 8.60 1.03 5.61
CA ASP A 247 8.02 1.92 4.60
C ASP A 247 6.60 2.39 5.02
N ILE A 248 5.77 1.46 5.53
CA ILE A 248 4.43 1.78 6.06
C ILE A 248 4.54 2.73 7.25
N ALA A 249 5.41 2.44 8.22
CA ALA A 249 5.57 3.27 9.41
C ALA A 249 6.00 4.70 9.05
N ILE A 250 6.92 4.86 8.09
CA ILE A 250 7.35 6.17 7.60
C ILE A 250 6.20 6.93 6.91
N VAL A 251 5.41 6.24 6.09
CA VAL A 251 4.25 6.87 5.43
C VAL A 251 3.18 7.25 6.45
N ASN A 252 2.90 6.40 7.44
CA ASN A 252 1.95 6.70 8.51
C ASN A 252 2.41 7.89 9.35
N ALA A 253 3.69 7.93 9.73
CA ALA A 253 4.27 9.07 10.45
C ALA A 253 4.20 10.37 9.64
N PHE A 254 4.44 10.30 8.33
CA PHE A 254 4.28 11.43 7.41
C PHE A 254 2.82 11.94 7.37
N LEU A 255 1.84 11.04 7.28
CA LEU A 255 0.42 11.41 7.28
C LEU A 255 0.02 12.08 8.61
N LEU A 256 0.46 11.53 9.74
CA LEU A 256 0.23 12.13 11.05
C LEU A 256 0.86 13.52 11.17
N GLN A 257 2.11 13.69 10.73
CA GLN A 257 2.78 15.00 10.72
C GLN A 257 2.03 16.01 9.86
N LYS A 258 1.54 15.57 8.70
CA LYS A 258 0.75 16.39 7.80
C LYS A 258 -0.55 16.85 8.45
N ASP A 259 -1.29 15.94 9.07
CA ASP A 259 -2.55 16.26 9.75
C ASP A 259 -2.33 17.21 10.93
N LEU A 260 -1.26 16.99 11.71
CA LEU A 260 -0.88 17.88 12.82
C LEU A 260 -0.48 19.28 12.34
N ALA A 261 0.27 19.40 11.24
CA ALA A 261 0.63 20.69 10.67
C ALA A 261 -0.60 21.46 10.20
N ILE A 262 -1.53 20.79 9.50
CA ILE A 262 -2.81 21.39 9.09
C ILE A 262 -3.61 21.86 10.31
N GLY A 263 -3.69 21.04 11.36
CA GLY A 263 -4.38 21.40 12.61
C GLY A 263 -3.79 22.63 13.31
N LYS A 264 -2.51 22.93 13.09
CA LYS A 264 -1.83 24.13 13.59
C LYS A 264 -1.90 25.33 12.64
N GLY A 265 -2.47 25.18 11.45
CA GLY A 265 -2.47 26.20 10.40
C GLY A 265 -1.12 26.35 9.68
N GLU A 266 -0.22 25.38 9.84
CA GLU A 266 1.09 25.37 9.17
C GLU A 266 1.01 24.71 7.79
N VAL A 267 1.90 25.10 6.89
CA VAL A 267 2.03 24.45 5.58
C VAL A 267 2.70 23.08 5.78
N PRO A 268 2.03 21.97 5.43
CA PRO A 268 2.62 20.65 5.64
C PRO A 268 3.83 20.41 4.76
N LEU A 269 4.79 19.65 5.28
CA LEU A 269 5.95 19.23 4.51
C LEU A 269 5.52 18.32 3.35
N HIS A 270 6.26 18.39 2.25
CA HIS A 270 6.17 17.36 1.22
C HIS A 270 6.87 16.08 1.69
N GLN A 271 6.42 14.92 1.21
CA GLN A 271 6.91 13.61 1.66
C GLN A 271 8.43 13.46 1.58
N LYS A 272 9.06 14.04 0.55
CA LYS A 272 10.52 14.06 0.40
C LYS A 272 11.20 14.81 1.56
N ALA A 273 10.76 16.04 1.84
CA ALA A 273 11.33 16.89 2.88
C ALA A 273 11.17 16.23 4.26
N PHE A 274 9.98 15.67 4.54
CA PHE A 274 9.74 14.90 5.77
C PHE A 274 10.74 13.75 5.94
N ARG A 275 10.99 12.97 4.87
CA ARG A 275 11.94 11.85 4.92
C ARG A 275 13.39 12.29 5.08
N GLU A 276 13.78 13.42 4.47
CA GLU A 276 15.11 14.00 4.63
C GLU A 276 15.34 14.45 6.08
N THR A 277 14.37 15.15 6.69
CA THR A 277 14.41 15.53 8.10
C THR A 277 14.48 14.31 9.03
N LEU A 278 13.57 13.35 8.84
CA LEU A 278 13.54 12.11 9.64
C LEU A 278 14.87 11.35 9.57
N ALA A 279 15.52 11.31 8.41
CA ALA A 279 16.79 10.62 8.24
C ALA A 279 17.93 11.31 9.02
N VAL A 280 17.92 12.65 9.09
CA VAL A 280 18.90 13.42 9.87
C VAL A 280 18.69 13.19 11.36
N GLU A 281 17.44 13.35 11.85
CA GLU A 281 17.10 13.19 13.27
C GLU A 281 17.45 11.79 13.80
N LEU A 282 17.15 10.73 13.03
CA LEU A 282 17.50 9.36 13.40
C LEU A 282 19.02 9.12 13.39
N ALA A 283 19.76 9.78 12.49
CA ALA A 283 21.21 9.68 12.44
C ALA A 283 21.88 10.37 13.64
N GLU A 284 21.32 11.50 14.07
CA GLU A 284 21.75 12.23 15.26
C GLU A 284 21.47 11.43 16.53
N ALA A 285 20.25 10.94 16.71
CA ALA A 285 19.86 10.11 17.85
C ALA A 285 20.72 8.83 17.97
N GLY A 286 21.08 8.22 16.83
CA GLY A 286 21.97 7.05 16.81
C GLY A 286 23.45 7.38 17.09
N SER A 287 23.84 8.65 17.01
CA SER A 287 25.19 9.12 17.29
C SER A 287 25.39 9.54 18.75
N SER A 288 24.30 9.71 19.51
CA SER A 288 24.30 10.12 20.92
C SER A 288 24.62 9.01 21.93
N SER A 289 24.96 7.78 21.49
CA SER A 289 25.26 6.69 22.42
C SER A 289 26.58 6.90 23.16
N THR A 290 26.54 6.74 24.48
CA THR A 290 27.56 6.80 25.55
C THR A 290 28.77 5.87 25.41
N ALA A 291 29.35 5.74 24.23
CA ALA A 291 30.68 5.13 24.10
C ALA A 291 31.74 6.20 24.37
N THR A 292 32.63 5.94 25.33
CA THR A 292 33.85 6.73 25.57
C THR A 292 34.53 7.01 24.23
N PRO A 293 34.94 8.26 23.92
CA PRO A 293 35.67 8.54 22.70
C PRO A 293 36.93 7.67 22.70
N GLY A 294 36.98 6.67 21.82
CA GLY A 294 38.26 6.10 21.43
C GLY A 294 39.13 7.22 20.85
N PRO A 295 40.47 7.07 20.87
CA PRO A 295 41.37 8.07 20.31
C PRO A 295 40.89 8.52 18.93
N PRO A 296 40.94 9.83 18.62
CA PRO A 296 40.33 10.38 17.42
C PRO A 296 40.86 9.59 16.21
N PRO A 297 39.98 9.04 15.35
CA PRO A 297 40.45 8.45 14.12
C PRO A 297 41.15 9.56 13.33
N ALA A 298 42.30 9.21 12.75
CA ALA A 298 43.06 10.06 11.83
C ALA A 298 42.10 10.80 10.88
N PRO A 299 42.39 12.07 10.53
CA PRO A 299 41.45 12.97 9.87
C PRO A 299 40.75 12.24 8.73
N ARG A 300 39.44 12.03 8.89
CA ARG A 300 38.63 11.37 7.86
C ARG A 300 38.67 12.28 6.66
N GLY A 301 39.28 11.79 5.58
CA GLY A 301 39.28 12.44 4.29
C GLY A 301 37.87 12.88 3.90
N ALA A 302 37.80 13.97 3.14
CA ALA A 302 36.61 14.73 2.81
C ALA A 302 35.37 13.85 2.52
N HIS A 303 34.21 14.24 3.06
CA HIS A 303 32.95 13.49 2.92
C HIS A 303 32.61 13.28 1.44
N HIS A 304 32.72 12.04 0.96
CA HIS A 304 32.40 11.68 -0.42
C HIS A 304 30.88 11.55 -0.58
N ARG A 305 30.24 12.49 -1.29
CA ARG A 305 28.80 12.47 -1.56
C ARG A 305 28.54 12.23 -3.06
N PRO A 306 27.66 11.29 -3.46
CA PRO A 306 27.24 11.16 -4.85
C PRO A 306 26.34 12.33 -5.26
N VAL A 307 26.63 12.95 -6.40
CA VAL A 307 25.86 14.03 -7.03
C VAL A 307 25.64 13.72 -8.51
N TYR A 308 24.52 14.19 -9.07
CA TYR A 308 24.28 14.11 -10.50
C TYR A 308 25.26 15.03 -11.26
N ILE A 309 25.79 14.54 -12.39
CA ILE A 309 26.74 15.29 -13.23
C ILE A 309 26.06 16.53 -13.83
N SER A 310 24.79 16.41 -14.21
CA SER A 310 23.95 17.52 -14.68
C SER A 310 22.49 17.26 -14.29
N GLY A 311 21.64 18.29 -14.31
CA GLY A 311 20.20 18.18 -14.00
C GLY A 311 19.39 17.34 -15.00
N HIS A 312 19.98 16.93 -16.13
CA HIS A 312 19.34 16.11 -17.15
C HIS A 312 19.95 14.69 -17.19
N SER A 313 19.10 13.67 -17.08
CA SER A 313 19.50 12.26 -16.90
C SER A 313 20.23 11.63 -18.11
N THR A 314 20.25 12.29 -19.26
CA THR A 314 20.80 11.80 -20.54
C THR A 314 22.12 12.43 -20.95
N ALA A 315 22.51 13.57 -20.39
CA ALA A 315 23.73 14.30 -20.79
C ALA A 315 24.92 14.01 -19.85
N GLY A 316 26.10 13.79 -20.43
CA GLY A 316 27.36 13.69 -19.66
C GLY A 316 27.57 12.38 -18.89
N ARG A 317 26.98 11.26 -19.31
CA ARG A 317 27.13 9.95 -18.64
C ARG A 317 28.57 9.42 -18.75
N LEU A 318 29.16 9.07 -17.61
CA LEU A 318 30.49 8.48 -17.52
C LEU A 318 30.40 6.99 -17.19
N LYS A 319 31.50 6.22 -17.30
CA LYS A 319 31.52 4.82 -16.87
C LYS A 319 31.82 4.74 -15.38
N CYS A 320 30.96 4.04 -14.63
CA CYS A 320 31.15 3.79 -13.20
C CYS A 320 32.50 3.09 -12.97
N ARG A 321 33.29 3.59 -12.01
CA ARG A 321 34.59 2.99 -11.68
C ARG A 321 34.48 1.55 -11.17
N GLN A 322 33.35 1.17 -10.58
CA GLN A 322 33.15 -0.14 -9.95
C GLN A 322 32.63 -1.20 -10.93
N CYS A 323 31.62 -0.86 -11.74
CA CYS A 323 30.90 -1.82 -12.60
C CYS A 323 30.99 -1.51 -14.10
N HIS A 324 31.69 -0.43 -14.47
CA HIS A 324 31.86 0.06 -15.84
C HIS A 324 30.57 0.43 -16.61
N ALA A 325 29.39 0.31 -15.97
CA ALA A 325 28.12 0.74 -16.53
C ALA A 325 28.04 2.27 -16.66
N LYS A 326 27.29 2.76 -17.65
CA LYS A 326 27.05 4.19 -17.84
C LYS A 326 26.25 4.75 -16.66
N THR A 327 26.78 5.79 -16.02
CA THR A 327 26.19 6.45 -14.85
C THR A 327 26.16 7.98 -15.03
N PRO A 328 25.05 8.66 -14.66
CA PRO A 328 24.97 10.11 -14.60
C PRO A 328 25.42 10.69 -13.24
N VAL A 329 26.09 9.88 -12.40
CA VAL A 329 26.40 10.21 -11.00
C VAL A 329 27.91 10.17 -10.78
N LYS A 330 28.44 11.17 -10.08
CA LYS A 330 29.84 11.24 -9.66
C LYS A 330 29.95 11.61 -8.19
N CYS A 331 31.09 11.34 -7.57
CA CYS A 331 31.37 11.88 -6.25
C CYS A 331 31.67 13.38 -6.36
N SER A 332 31.02 14.21 -5.52
CA SER A 332 31.27 15.67 -5.43
C SER A 332 32.70 16.00 -5.04
N THR A 333 33.35 15.09 -4.32
CA THR A 333 34.60 15.34 -3.61
C THR A 333 35.82 14.89 -4.39
N CYS A 334 35.72 13.75 -5.09
CA CYS A 334 36.83 13.21 -5.90
C CYS A 334 36.53 13.14 -7.39
N GLY A 335 35.33 13.57 -7.84
CA GLY A 335 34.94 13.54 -9.25
C GLY A 335 34.73 12.14 -9.84
N ILE A 336 34.97 11.07 -9.08
CA ILE A 336 34.91 9.69 -9.57
C ILE A 336 33.47 9.32 -9.94
N PRO A 337 33.21 8.81 -11.16
CA PRO A 337 31.91 8.31 -11.56
C PRO A 337 31.52 7.04 -10.81
N VAL A 338 30.33 7.04 -10.23
CA VAL A 338 29.78 5.94 -9.42
C VAL A 338 28.32 5.70 -9.81
N CYS A 339 27.77 4.50 -9.58
CA CYS A 339 26.34 4.24 -9.76
C CYS A 339 25.69 3.86 -8.43
N PHE A 340 24.39 4.12 -8.28
CA PHE A 340 23.61 3.72 -7.10
C PHE A 340 23.33 2.21 -7.01
N VAL A 341 23.91 1.41 -7.91
CA VAL A 341 23.68 -0.04 -8.02
C VAL A 341 24.88 -0.78 -7.44
N THR A 342 24.58 -1.71 -6.51
CA THR A 342 25.44 -2.84 -6.17
C THR A 342 25.12 -4.03 -7.06
#